data_AF-A0AAV8XFR5-F1
#
_entry.id   AF-A0AAV8XFR5-F1
#
_cell.length_a   1.000
_cell.length_b   1.000
_cell.length_c   1.000
_cell.angle_alpha   90.00
_cell.angle_beta   90.00
_cell.angle_gamma   90.00
#
_symmetry.space_group_name_H-M   'P 1'
#
loop_
_entity.id
_entity.type
_entity.pdbx_description
1 polymer ?
#
loop_
_entity_poly.entity_id
_entity_poly.type
_entity_poly.pdbx_seq_one_letter_code
_entity_poly.pdbx_strand_id
1 'polypeptide(L)'
;MFANKEQVQGGQNGEATMAQGGSQQQQTLYITSSNIGKVPEYNSTEDFSLYLERLEQYFIANFIDEDRKVAVLLTVIGSHTYRILRDLCDPVLPKNKSLMNSVVY
;
A
#
# COMPACT_ATOMS: atom_id res chain seq x y z
N MET A 1 -32.12 -70.16 4.77
CA MET A 1 -31.25 -71.36 4.93
C MET A 1 -30.05 -71.12 4.03
N PHE A 2 -28.81 -70.89 4.47
CA PHE A 2 -28.07 -71.30 5.67
C PHE A 2 -27.08 -70.19 6.12
N ALA A 3 -26.62 -70.29 7.37
CA ALA A 3 -25.83 -69.31 8.11
C ALA A 3 -24.31 -69.58 8.09
N ASN A 4 -23.53 -68.48 8.23
CA ASN A 4 -22.26 -68.24 8.93
C ASN A 4 -21.11 -69.27 8.95
N LYS A 5 -19.88 -68.75 8.77
CA LYS A 5 -18.87 -68.73 9.85
C LYS A 5 -17.73 -67.74 9.58
N GLU A 6 -17.38 -67.02 10.64
CA GLU A 6 -16.28 -66.06 10.79
C GLU A 6 -14.90 -66.68 10.51
N GLN A 7 -13.90 -65.84 10.19
CA GLN A 7 -12.64 -65.76 10.96
C GLN A 7 -12.02 -64.34 10.87
N VAL A 8 -11.72 -63.79 12.04
CA VAL A 8 -10.94 -62.57 12.30
C VAL A 8 -9.64 -62.99 13.01
N GLN A 9 -8.49 -62.46 12.58
CA GLN A 9 -7.25 -62.14 13.34
C GLN A 9 -6.14 -61.87 12.31
N GLY A 10 -5.21 -60.93 12.39
CA GLY A 10 -4.78 -59.86 13.31
C GLY A 10 -3.56 -59.24 12.58
N GLY A 11 -3.43 -57.93 12.42
CA GLY A 11 -2.70 -57.05 13.33
C GLY A 11 -1.47 -56.43 12.65
N GLN A 12 -1.18 -55.17 13.02
CA GLN A 12 0.06 -54.40 12.86
C GLN A 12 0.31 -53.62 11.55
N ASN A 13 -0.13 -52.35 11.59
CA ASN A 13 0.61 -51.11 11.29
C ASN A 13 1.88 -51.21 10.41
N GLY A 14 1.79 -50.65 9.21
CA GLY A 14 2.94 -50.22 8.41
C GLY A 14 2.61 -48.87 7.77
N GLU A 15 3.37 -47.85 8.14
CA GLU A 15 3.22 -46.45 7.75
C GLU A 15 3.23 -46.27 6.22
N ALA A 16 2.20 -45.61 5.69
CA ALA A 16 2.20 -45.13 4.31
C ALA A 16 3.20 -43.96 4.19
N THR A 17 4.41 -44.26 3.72
CA THR A 17 5.44 -43.26 3.43
C THR A 17 5.16 -42.57 2.10
N MET A 18 4.66 -41.33 2.20
CA MET A 18 5.04 -40.14 1.42
C MET A 18 5.27 -40.32 -0.10
N ALA A 19 4.24 -40.09 -0.90
CA ALA A 19 4.42 -39.63 -2.28
C ALA A 19 4.89 -38.16 -2.26
N GLN A 20 6.13 -37.91 -2.66
CA GLN A 20 6.64 -36.56 -2.90
C GLN A 20 5.91 -35.92 -4.09
N GLY A 21 4.83 -35.20 -3.82
CA GLY A 21 4.27 -34.21 -4.72
C GLY A 21 5.13 -32.96 -4.69
N GLY A 22 6.08 -32.83 -5.63
CA GLY A 22 6.80 -31.60 -5.86
C GLY A 22 5.84 -30.52 -6.38
N SER A 23 5.30 -29.70 -5.48
CA SER A 23 4.61 -28.47 -5.85
C SER A 23 5.63 -27.53 -6.47
N GLN A 24 5.63 -27.40 -7.80
CA GLN A 24 6.33 -26.31 -8.48
C GLN A 24 5.69 -25.01 -8.00
N GLN A 25 6.36 -24.31 -7.09
CA GLN A 25 5.95 -23.00 -6.61
C GLN A 25 6.00 -22.05 -7.81
N GLN A 26 4.83 -21.67 -8.30
CA GLN A 26 4.69 -20.68 -9.36
C GLN A 26 5.16 -19.34 -8.82
N GLN A 27 6.34 -18.89 -9.24
CA GLN A 27 6.93 -17.64 -8.77
C GLN A 27 6.15 -16.46 -9.36
N THR A 28 5.48 -15.72 -8.49
CA THR A 28 4.86 -14.43 -8.84
C THR A 28 5.95 -13.39 -9.06
N LEU A 29 6.05 -12.84 -10.26
CA LEU A 29 6.92 -11.71 -10.56
C LEU A 29 6.29 -10.43 -9.97
N TYR A 30 6.92 -9.86 -8.94
CA TYR A 30 6.58 -8.53 -8.45
C TYR A 30 7.21 -7.50 -9.39
N ILE A 31 6.38 -6.81 -10.16
CA ILE A 31 6.82 -5.59 -10.85
C ILE A 31 7.04 -4.57 -9.75
N THR A 32 8.30 -4.23 -9.45
CA THR A 32 8.60 -3.09 -8.59
C THR A 32 8.22 -1.84 -9.37
N SER A 33 6.97 -1.38 -9.24
CA SER A 33 6.47 -0.15 -9.84
C SER A 33 7.31 1.00 -9.29
N SER A 34 8.32 1.41 -10.06
CA SER A 34 9.08 2.62 -9.80
C SER A 34 8.15 3.80 -10.08
N ASN A 35 8.13 4.79 -9.19
CA ASN A 35 7.37 6.02 -9.44
C ASN A 35 7.85 6.64 -10.77
N ILE A 36 6.90 7.03 -11.61
CA ILE A 36 7.12 7.75 -12.85
C ILE A 36 7.57 9.18 -12.49
N GLY A 37 8.87 9.41 -12.58
CA GLY A 37 9.50 10.72 -12.39
C GLY A 37 9.52 11.20 -10.93
N LYS A 38 9.83 12.48 -10.75
CA LYS A 38 9.78 13.20 -9.47
C LYS A 38 9.01 14.50 -9.66
N VAL A 39 8.17 14.86 -8.70
CA VAL A 39 7.62 16.22 -8.62
C VAL A 39 8.68 17.15 -8.03
N PRO A 40 8.99 18.30 -8.68
CA PRO A 40 9.88 19.30 -8.11
C PRO A 40 9.37 19.86 -6.78
N GLU A 41 10.29 20.35 -5.95
CA GLU A 41 9.93 21.07 -4.73
C GLU A 41 9.19 22.38 -5.08
N TYR A 42 8.21 22.76 -4.28
CA TYR A 42 7.51 24.04 -4.44
C TYR A 42 8.48 25.21 -4.27
N ASN A 43 8.36 26.21 -5.14
CA ASN A 43 9.08 27.47 -5.05
C ASN A 43 8.13 28.64 -4.78
N SER A 44 8.46 29.50 -3.80
CA SER A 44 7.68 30.70 -3.49
C SER A 44 7.52 31.69 -4.66
N THR A 45 8.30 31.57 -5.73
CA THR A 45 8.15 32.38 -6.95
C THR A 45 7.06 31.86 -7.90
N GLU A 46 6.56 30.64 -7.71
CA GLU A 46 5.49 30.06 -8.52
C GLU A 46 4.13 30.17 -7.80
N ASP A 47 3.05 30.19 -8.60
CA ASP A 47 1.70 30.14 -8.06
C ASP A 47 1.44 28.76 -7.44
N PHE A 48 1.04 28.76 -6.17
CA PHE A 48 0.78 27.53 -5.42
C PHE A 48 -0.34 26.69 -6.06
N SER A 49 -1.30 27.31 -6.73
CA SER A 49 -2.40 26.63 -7.44
C SER A 49 -1.87 25.84 -8.64
N LEU A 50 -0.96 26.44 -9.43
CA LEU A 50 -0.30 25.76 -10.56
C LEU A 50 0.61 24.62 -10.08
N TYR A 51 1.25 24.81 -8.94
CA TYR A 51 2.01 23.74 -8.29
C TYR A 51 1.11 22.56 -7.88
N LEU A 52 -0.05 22.84 -7.29
CA LEU A 52 -1.02 21.81 -6.91
C LEU A 52 -1.54 21.04 -8.13
N GLU A 53 -1.86 21.70 -9.25
CA GLU A 53 -2.29 21.02 -10.48
C GLU A 53 -1.25 19.98 -10.95
N ARG A 54 0.05 20.34 -10.91
CA ARG A 54 1.15 19.43 -11.26
C ARG A 54 1.28 18.28 -10.26
N LEU A 55 1.10 18.57 -8.97
CA LEU A 55 1.13 17.56 -7.91
C LEU A 55 -0.04 16.57 -8.03
N GLU A 56 -1.23 17.04 -8.41
CA GLU A 56 -2.37 16.19 -8.69
C GLU A 56 -2.10 15.24 -9.85
N GLN A 57 -1.49 15.73 -10.94
CA GLN A 57 -1.05 14.86 -12.04
C GLN A 57 -0.02 13.83 -11.58
N TYR A 58 0.89 14.20 -10.67
CA TYR A 58 1.84 13.27 -10.08
C TYR A 58 1.14 12.16 -9.27
N PHE A 59 0.08 12.48 -8.52
CA PHE A 59 -0.72 11.48 -7.81
C PHE A 59 -1.39 10.49 -8.77
N ILE A 60 -1.98 11.00 -9.85
CA ILE A 60 -2.65 10.19 -10.87
C ILE A 60 -1.65 9.28 -11.58
N ALA A 61 -0.52 9.84 -12.05
CA ALA A 61 0.50 9.10 -12.79
C ALA A 61 1.15 7.97 -11.97
N ASN A 62 1.21 8.13 -10.64
CA ASN A 62 1.85 7.19 -9.73
C ASN A 62 0.86 6.33 -8.92
N PHE A 63 -0.43 6.42 -9.20
CA PHE A 63 -1.48 5.69 -8.46
C PHE A 63 -1.34 5.86 -6.94
N ILE A 64 -1.15 7.11 -6.50
CA ILE A 64 -0.97 7.44 -5.08
C ILE A 64 -2.35 7.47 -4.40
N ASP A 65 -2.52 6.61 -3.41
CA ASP A 65 -3.74 6.54 -2.60
C ASP A 65 -3.98 7.84 -1.81
N GLU A 66 -5.26 8.14 -1.52
CA GLU A 66 -5.68 9.37 -0.81
C GLU A 66 -4.97 9.58 0.54
N ASP A 67 -4.77 8.50 1.31
CA ASP A 67 -4.10 8.52 2.61
C ASP A 67 -2.61 8.87 2.50
N ARG A 68 -2.01 8.69 1.31
CA ARG A 68 -0.61 8.99 1.02
C ARG A 68 -0.41 10.39 0.46
N LYS A 69 -1.44 11.04 -0.10
CA LYS A 69 -1.33 12.37 -0.71
C LYS A 69 -0.84 13.44 0.26
N VAL A 70 -1.36 13.45 1.49
CA VAL A 70 -0.90 14.39 2.55
C VAL A 70 0.58 14.22 2.79
N ALA A 71 1.05 12.98 2.96
CA ALA A 71 2.44 12.69 3.23
C ALA A 71 3.34 13.16 2.08
N VAL A 72 2.93 12.90 0.83
CA VAL A 72 3.67 13.36 -0.34
C VAL A 72 3.74 14.88 -0.36
N LEU A 73 2.60 15.60 -0.26
CA LEU A 73 2.57 17.07 -0.21
C LEU A 73 3.57 17.63 0.81
N LEU A 74 3.54 17.15 2.06
CA LEU A 74 4.41 17.65 3.12
C LEU A 74 5.91 17.45 2.82
N THR A 75 6.26 16.46 2.00
CA THR A 75 7.65 16.21 1.58
C THR A 75 8.09 17.05 0.39
N VAL A 76 7.15 17.55 -0.43
CA VAL A 76 7.46 18.24 -1.70
C VAL A 76 7.24 19.75 -1.63
N ILE A 77 6.57 20.28 -0.61
CA ILE A 77 6.38 21.75 -0.44
C ILE A 77 7.62 22.49 0.07
N GLY A 78 8.65 21.74 0.50
CA GLY A 78 9.88 22.32 1.04
C GLY A 78 9.78 22.77 2.49
N SER A 79 10.94 22.96 3.11
CA SER A 79 11.07 23.23 4.55
C SER A 79 10.42 24.55 5.00
N HIS A 80 10.58 25.61 4.20
CA HIS A 80 10.05 26.93 4.49
C HIS A 80 8.51 26.94 4.48
N THR A 81 7.91 26.42 3.40
CA THR A 81 6.46 26.32 3.25
C THR A 81 5.85 25.37 4.27
N TYR A 82 6.53 24.25 4.58
CA TYR A 82 6.12 23.35 5.64
C TYR A 82 6.05 24.06 7.00
N ARG A 83 7.00 24.95 7.31
CA ARG A 83 6.97 25.74 8.56
C ARG A 83 5.73 26.61 8.63
N ILE A 84 5.42 27.34 7.55
CA ILE A 84 4.21 28.18 7.48
C ILE A 84 2.95 27.32 7.65
N LEU A 85 2.86 26.21 6.92
CA LEU A 85 1.72 25.29 7.02
C LEU A 85 1.56 24.73 8.44
N ARG A 86 2.67 24.40 9.11
CA ARG A 86 2.68 23.91 10.49
C ARG A 86 2.18 24.98 11.46
N ASP A 87 2.68 26.21 11.34
CA ASP A 87 2.25 27.33 12.17
C ASP A 87 0.74 27.61 11.99
N LEU A 88 0.21 27.45 10.77
CA LEU A 88 -1.22 27.57 10.46
C LEU A 88 -2.09 26.41 10.98
N CYS A 89 -1.51 25.23 11.23
CA CYS A 89 -2.25 24.06 11.70
C CYS A 89 -2.31 23.95 13.23
N ASP A 90 -1.57 24.79 13.96
CA ASP A 90 -1.51 24.77 15.43
C ASP A 90 -2.92 24.81 16.06
N PRO A 91 -3.23 23.94 17.04
CA PRO A 91 -2.35 23.01 17.77
C PRO A 91 -2.21 21.61 17.13
N VAL A 92 -2.77 21.40 15.94
CA VAL A 92 -2.82 20.09 15.27
C VAL A 92 -1.67 19.95 14.27
N LEU A 93 -1.11 18.74 14.14
CA LEU A 93 -0.06 18.50 13.15
C LEU A 93 -0.64 18.48 11.72
N PRO A 94 0.05 19.07 10.72
CA PRO A 94 -0.41 19.07 9.32
C PRO A 94 -0.75 17.68 8.77
N LYS A 95 0.01 16.64 9.18
CA LYS A 95 -0.23 15.24 8.76
C LYS A 95 -1.57 14.67 9.22
N ASN A 96 -2.18 15.28 10.25
CA ASN A 96 -3.45 14.84 10.83
C ASN A 96 -4.63 15.63 10.22
N LYS A 97 -4.38 16.61 9.33
CA LYS A 97 -5.43 17.24 8.53
C LYS A 97 -5.56 16.48 7.21
N SER A 98 -6.79 16.11 6.86
CA SER A 98 -7.09 15.64 5.51
C SER A 98 -6.96 16.80 4.52
N LEU A 99 -6.34 16.56 3.36
CA LEU A 99 -6.29 17.55 2.27
C LEU A 99 -7.69 17.95 1.80
N MET A 100 -8.69 17.11 2.02
CA MET A 100 -10.04 17.26 1.46
C MET A 100 -11.00 18.14 2.27
N ASN A 101 -10.56 18.77 3.37
CA ASN A 101 -11.46 19.46 4.31
C ASN A 101 -11.45 21.00 4.24
N SER A 102 -11.04 21.61 3.13
CA SER A 102 -11.05 23.09 3.02
C SER A 102 -11.75 23.65 1.78
N VAL A 103 -12.73 22.92 1.23
CA VAL A 103 -13.81 23.54 0.47
C VAL A 103 -15.00 23.62 1.42
N VAL A 104 -15.66 24.78 1.46
CA VAL A 104 -16.72 25.19 2.41
C VAL A 104 -16.18 25.86 3.67
N TYR A 105 -15.92 27.17 3.60
CA TYR A 105 -16.84 28.23 4.07
C TYR A 105 -16.57 29.54 3.31
#